data_AF-A0A6P0XLZ5-F1
#
_entry.id   AF-A0A6P0XLZ5-F1
#
_cell.length_a   1.000
_cell.length_b   1.000
_cell.length_c   1.000
_cell.angle_alpha   90.00
_cell.angle_beta   90.00
_cell.angle_gamma   90.00
#
_symmetry.space_group_name_H-M   'P 1'
#
loop_
_entity.id
_entity.type
_entity.pdbx_description
1 polymer ?
#
loop_
_entity_poly.entity_id
_entity_poly.type
_entity_poly.pdbx_seq_one_letter_code
_entity_poly.pdbx_strand_id
1 'polypeptide(L)'
;MPQPGEVEREKRDRLSLMLRSSSLGKSLLEATSLAKFILQYRPQFQAPLGDIGWSVTRKDLEVKVIRPYVQKINGQLNQLLSKTGISEQAISQVICSGGTTTAIWSVLEAWLNVKLPNAKLVKDVGKNSLARVASGLAYLPRYPQILNRDRQQYSDYFLLAELLRNVPPEPVELAEIMQILEKRGINTNACYERLLALIDGQLPTGFIPVEVEHGWLSAPQDLSLTDTSLFLVNEEGKYQIQEEQVKQIKQHLRKILADKRQRLTEPLSVDI
;
A
#
# COMPACT_ATOMS: atom_id res chain seq x y z
N MET A 1 5.90 -21.02 -2.76
CA MET A 1 4.45 -20.73 -2.67
C MET A 1 4.22 -19.63 -1.63
N PRO A 2 3.33 -18.66 -1.87
CA PRO A 2 3.00 -17.61 -0.91
C PRO A 2 2.32 -18.20 0.34
N GLN A 3 2.64 -17.66 1.50
CA GLN A 3 2.07 -18.09 2.78
C GLN A 3 0.67 -17.49 2.99
N PRO A 4 -0.26 -18.22 3.62
CA PRO A 4 -1.56 -17.67 3.98
C PRO A 4 -1.44 -16.49 4.95
N GLY A 5 -2.20 -15.42 4.72
CA GLY A 5 -2.20 -14.22 5.56
C GLY A 5 -1.07 -13.22 5.28
N GLU A 6 0.07 -13.65 4.72
CA GLU A 6 1.17 -12.74 4.38
C GLU A 6 0.89 -11.93 3.10
N VAL A 7 1.39 -10.69 3.03
CA VAL A 7 1.21 -9.86 1.83
C VAL A 7 2.01 -10.46 0.66
N GLU A 8 3.29 -10.77 0.85
CA GLU A 8 4.22 -11.42 -0.11
C GLU A 8 3.88 -11.17 -1.58
N ARG A 9 3.76 -9.88 -1.94
CA ARG A 9 3.19 -9.44 -3.22
C ARG A 9 3.88 -10.13 -4.40
N GLU A 10 5.20 -10.20 -4.38
CA GLU A 10 5.99 -10.82 -5.44
C GLU A 10 5.70 -12.30 -5.64
N LYS A 11 5.63 -13.07 -4.56
CA LYS A 11 5.33 -14.52 -4.62
C LYS A 11 3.91 -14.75 -5.11
N ARG A 12 2.97 -13.87 -4.74
CA ARG A 12 1.56 -13.93 -5.18
C ARG A 12 1.41 -13.57 -6.66
N ASP A 13 2.11 -12.55 -7.13
CA ASP A 13 2.07 -12.12 -8.53
C ASP A 13 2.69 -13.18 -9.45
N ARG A 14 3.85 -13.74 -9.07
CA ARG A 14 4.46 -14.87 -9.78
C ARG A 14 3.53 -16.08 -9.83
N LEU A 15 2.90 -16.45 -8.71
CA LEU A 15 1.93 -17.55 -8.69
C LEU A 15 0.71 -17.26 -9.59
N SER A 16 0.17 -16.04 -9.55
CA SER A 16 -0.96 -15.61 -10.39
C SER A 16 -0.60 -15.74 -11.87
N LEU A 17 0.60 -15.34 -12.27
CA LEU A 17 1.08 -15.47 -13.64
C LEU A 17 1.19 -16.94 -14.07
N MET A 18 1.80 -17.80 -13.23
CA MET A 18 1.91 -19.24 -13.50
C MET A 18 0.55 -19.94 -13.60
N LEU A 19 -0.42 -19.54 -12.79
CA LEU A 19 -1.78 -20.08 -12.87
C LEU A 19 -2.51 -19.60 -14.12
N ARG A 20 -2.27 -18.38 -14.57
CA ARG A 20 -2.89 -17.83 -15.79
C ARG A 20 -2.27 -18.36 -17.07
N SER A 21 -1.03 -18.85 -17.04
CA SER A 21 -0.36 -19.39 -18.23
C SER A 21 -0.81 -20.80 -18.62
N SER A 22 -1.41 -21.56 -17.69
CA SER A 22 -1.87 -22.94 -17.93
C SER A 22 -3.41 -23.07 -17.92
N SER A 23 -3.96 -23.99 -18.72
CA SER A 23 -5.40 -24.29 -18.74
C SER A 23 -5.89 -24.85 -17.40
N LEU A 24 -5.09 -25.73 -16.78
CA LEU A 24 -5.35 -26.26 -15.45
C LEU A 24 -5.34 -25.16 -14.39
N GLY A 25 -4.37 -24.23 -14.45
CA GLY A 25 -4.30 -23.11 -13.52
C GLY A 25 -5.47 -22.13 -13.65
N LYS A 26 -5.95 -21.85 -14.87
CA LYS A 26 -7.19 -21.08 -15.08
C LYS A 26 -8.40 -21.78 -14.48
N SER A 27 -8.53 -23.08 -14.71
CA SER A 27 -9.60 -23.90 -14.13
C SER A 27 -9.54 -23.90 -12.59
N LEU A 28 -8.34 -23.94 -12.01
CA LEU A 28 -8.14 -23.82 -10.56
C LEU A 28 -8.57 -22.44 -10.03
N LEU A 29 -8.24 -21.36 -10.73
CA LEU A 29 -8.63 -20.00 -10.33
C LEU A 29 -10.15 -19.82 -10.35
N GLU A 30 -10.82 -20.36 -11.36
CA GLU A 30 -12.28 -20.36 -11.45
C GLU A 30 -12.92 -21.20 -10.34
N ALA A 31 -12.44 -22.45 -10.15
CA ALA A 31 -12.91 -23.33 -9.08
C ALA A 31 -12.69 -22.70 -7.69
N THR A 32 -11.56 -22.03 -7.47
CA THR A 32 -11.26 -21.33 -6.21
C THR A 32 -12.18 -20.12 -6.00
N SER A 33 -12.49 -19.38 -7.06
CA SER A 33 -13.43 -18.25 -7.00
C SER A 33 -14.83 -18.73 -6.61
N LEU A 34 -15.30 -19.81 -7.22
CA LEU A 34 -16.58 -20.46 -6.87
C LEU A 34 -16.56 -21.02 -5.45
N ALA A 35 -15.47 -21.69 -5.05
CA ALA A 35 -15.30 -22.20 -3.69
C ALA A 35 -15.45 -21.08 -2.65
N LYS A 36 -14.86 -19.90 -2.89
CA LYS A 36 -14.98 -18.73 -1.99
C LYS A 36 -16.44 -18.29 -1.78
N PHE A 37 -17.29 -18.38 -2.80
CA PHE A 37 -18.70 -18.03 -2.69
C PHE A 37 -19.53 -19.16 -2.09
N ILE A 38 -19.34 -20.40 -2.56
CA ILE A 38 -20.14 -21.55 -2.13
C ILE A 38 -19.86 -21.90 -0.67
N LEU A 39 -18.61 -21.84 -0.22
CA LEU A 39 -18.23 -22.17 1.15
C LEU A 39 -18.82 -21.20 2.19
N GLN A 40 -19.35 -20.04 1.78
CA GLN A 40 -20.10 -19.15 2.68
C GLN A 40 -21.42 -19.79 3.14
N TYR A 41 -22.05 -20.60 2.29
CA TYR A 41 -23.36 -21.20 2.56
C TYR A 41 -23.28 -22.70 2.78
N ARG A 42 -22.36 -23.41 2.10
CA ARG A 42 -22.17 -24.86 2.20
C ARG A 42 -20.90 -25.23 2.98
N PRO A 43 -20.89 -26.38 3.68
CA PRO A 43 -19.73 -26.83 4.46
C PRO A 43 -18.60 -27.42 3.60
N GLN A 44 -18.88 -27.82 2.36
CA GLN A 44 -17.93 -28.42 1.44
C GLN A 44 -18.18 -27.95 0.01
N PHE A 45 -17.10 -27.85 -0.75
CA PHE A 45 -17.10 -27.62 -2.18
C PHE A 45 -16.32 -28.76 -2.86
N GLN A 46 -16.83 -29.26 -3.97
CA GLN A 46 -16.18 -30.26 -4.80
C GLN A 46 -16.22 -29.79 -6.25
N ALA A 47 -15.09 -29.89 -6.94
CA ALA A 47 -14.99 -29.58 -8.36
C ALA A 47 -13.99 -30.51 -9.05
N PRO A 48 -14.24 -30.91 -10.31
CA PRO A 48 -13.24 -31.60 -11.11
C PRO A 48 -12.13 -30.61 -11.49
N LEU A 49 -10.89 -31.04 -11.32
CA LEU A 49 -9.68 -30.33 -11.74
C LEU A 49 -8.90 -31.26 -12.67
N GLY A 50 -9.20 -31.19 -13.97
CA GLY A 50 -8.77 -32.20 -14.93
C GLY A 50 -9.34 -33.56 -14.54
N ASP A 51 -8.46 -34.55 -14.40
CA ASP A 51 -8.82 -35.93 -14.02
C ASP A 51 -8.90 -36.15 -12.50
N ILE A 52 -8.68 -35.11 -11.68
CA ILE A 52 -8.64 -35.21 -10.21
C ILE A 52 -9.89 -34.55 -9.61
N GLY A 53 -10.60 -35.28 -8.76
CA GLY A 53 -11.65 -34.70 -7.91
C GLY A 53 -11.04 -33.86 -6.80
N TRP A 54 -11.21 -32.55 -6.85
CA TRP A 54 -10.74 -31.63 -5.81
C TRP A 54 -11.87 -31.32 -4.84
N SER A 55 -11.60 -31.39 -3.53
CA SER A 55 -12.56 -31.02 -2.50
C SER A 55 -11.95 -30.12 -1.43
N VAL A 56 -12.73 -29.14 -0.98
CA VAL A 56 -12.34 -28.20 0.07
C VAL A 56 -13.49 -28.07 1.06
N THR A 57 -13.16 -28.13 2.35
CA THR A 57 -14.12 -27.90 3.42
C THR A 57 -14.05 -26.45 3.90
N ARG A 58 -15.15 -25.96 4.47
CA ARG A 58 -15.19 -24.66 5.15
C ARG A 58 -14.17 -24.61 6.28
N LYS A 59 -14.04 -25.70 7.04
CA LYS A 59 -13.08 -25.80 8.15
C LYS A 59 -11.63 -25.65 7.67
N ASP A 60 -11.28 -26.25 6.53
CA ASP A 60 -9.96 -26.07 5.93
C ASP A 60 -9.71 -24.61 5.54
N LEU A 61 -10.68 -23.97 4.88
CA LEU A 61 -10.59 -22.55 4.49
C LEU A 61 -10.41 -21.66 5.73
N GLU A 62 -11.20 -21.90 6.77
CA GLU A 62 -11.15 -21.15 8.02
C GLU A 62 -9.78 -21.29 8.70
N VAL A 63 -9.31 -22.52 8.90
CA VAL A 63 -8.07 -22.78 9.64
C VAL A 63 -6.83 -22.38 8.84
N LYS A 64 -6.78 -22.70 7.56
CA LYS A 64 -5.57 -22.53 6.74
C LYS A 64 -5.46 -21.15 6.10
N VAL A 65 -6.56 -20.42 5.92
CA VAL A 65 -6.55 -19.13 5.19
C VAL A 65 -7.12 -18.00 6.03
N ILE A 66 -8.33 -18.15 6.57
CA ILE A 66 -9.02 -17.03 7.24
C ILE A 66 -8.35 -16.70 8.58
N ARG A 67 -8.01 -17.69 9.41
CA ARG A 67 -7.36 -17.46 10.71
C ARG A 67 -5.99 -16.77 10.58
N PRO A 68 -5.05 -17.23 9.73
CA PRO A 68 -3.79 -16.52 9.50
C PRO A 68 -4.01 -15.08 9.01
N TYR A 69 -5.00 -14.87 8.14
CA TYR A 69 -5.35 -13.54 7.66
C TYR A 69 -5.85 -12.62 8.78
N VAL A 70 -6.76 -13.10 9.64
CA VAL A 70 -7.26 -12.34 10.80
C VAL A 70 -6.14 -12.04 11.81
N GLN A 71 -5.22 -12.98 12.04
CA GLN A 71 -4.05 -12.75 12.91
C GLN A 71 -3.16 -11.61 12.38
N LYS A 72 -3.00 -11.50 11.06
CA LYS A 72 -2.24 -10.40 10.44
C LYS A 72 -2.95 -9.07 10.58
N ILE A 73 -4.28 -9.03 10.38
CA ILE A 73 -5.08 -7.83 10.67
C ILE A 73 -4.94 -7.44 12.14
N ASN A 74 -4.96 -8.39 13.07
CA ASN A 74 -4.78 -8.12 14.50
C ASN A 74 -3.43 -7.46 14.79
N GLY A 75 -2.35 -7.96 14.18
CA GLY A 75 -1.02 -7.33 14.30
C GLY A 75 -1.00 -5.88 13.79
N GLN A 76 -1.60 -5.63 12.63
CA GLN A 76 -1.69 -4.29 12.05
C GLN A 76 -2.56 -3.35 12.89
N LEU A 77 -3.68 -3.85 13.43
CA LEU A 77 -4.55 -3.08 14.32
C LEU A 77 -3.80 -2.68 15.60
N ASN A 78 -3.08 -3.61 16.24
CA ASN A 78 -2.29 -3.31 17.43
C ASN A 78 -1.21 -2.26 17.16
N GLN A 79 -0.52 -2.34 16.02
CA GLN A 79 0.46 -1.34 15.61
C GLN A 79 -0.17 0.04 15.39
N LEU A 80 -1.39 0.08 14.83
CA LEU A 80 -2.12 1.34 14.64
C LEU A 80 -2.54 1.95 15.99
N LEU A 81 -3.06 1.12 16.90
CA LEU A 81 -3.47 1.56 18.24
C LEU A 81 -2.27 2.07 19.05
N SER A 82 -1.14 1.38 19.00
CA SER A 82 0.07 1.82 19.70
C SER A 82 0.61 3.14 19.14
N LYS A 83 0.60 3.33 17.81
CA LYS A 83 1.04 4.58 17.18
C LYS A 83 0.12 5.76 17.48
N THR A 84 -1.18 5.52 17.57
CA THR A 84 -2.18 6.58 17.80
C THR A 84 -2.45 6.85 19.28
N GLY A 85 -2.01 5.97 20.18
CA GLY A 85 -2.32 6.05 21.61
C GLY A 85 -3.80 5.80 21.94
N ILE A 86 -4.60 5.35 20.97
CA ILE A 86 -6.03 5.11 21.14
C ILE A 86 -6.22 3.76 21.84
N SER A 87 -6.99 3.76 22.93
CA SER A 87 -7.40 2.53 23.60
C SER A 87 -8.43 1.76 22.76
N GLU A 88 -8.37 0.44 22.80
CA GLU A 88 -9.36 -0.46 22.19
C GLU A 88 -10.79 -0.14 22.62
N GLN A 89 -10.97 0.32 23.86
CA GLN A 89 -12.27 0.68 24.44
C GLN A 89 -12.82 2.00 23.90
N ALA A 90 -11.96 2.87 23.36
CA ALA A 90 -12.35 4.17 22.82
C ALA A 90 -12.94 4.04 21.40
N ILE A 91 -12.77 2.88 20.75
CA ILE A 91 -13.35 2.63 19.43
C ILE A 91 -14.85 2.36 19.58
N SER A 92 -15.66 3.30 19.10
CA SER A 92 -17.13 3.22 19.15
C SER A 92 -17.75 2.51 17.94
N GLN A 93 -17.02 2.40 16.83
CA GLN A 93 -17.54 1.82 15.59
C GLN A 93 -16.44 1.17 14.76
N VAL A 94 -16.75 -0.01 14.18
CA VAL A 94 -15.91 -0.69 13.21
C VAL A 94 -16.72 -0.91 11.94
N ILE A 95 -16.21 -0.43 10.82
CA ILE A 95 -16.84 -0.59 9.50
C ILE A 95 -15.99 -1.57 8.70
N CYS A 96 -16.55 -2.74 8.39
CA CYS A 96 -15.89 -3.73 7.55
C CYS A 96 -16.46 -3.63 6.13
N SER A 97 -15.63 -3.18 5.17
CA SER A 97 -16.01 -2.97 3.77
C SER A 97 -15.20 -3.85 2.82
N GLY A 98 -15.82 -4.28 1.72
CA GLY A 98 -15.17 -5.02 0.63
C GLY A 98 -15.67 -6.46 0.46
N GLY A 99 -15.52 -7.01 -0.74
CA GLY A 99 -16.10 -8.32 -1.08
C GLY A 99 -15.51 -9.50 -0.28
N THR A 100 -14.29 -9.36 0.25
CA THR A 100 -13.69 -10.39 1.11
C THR A 100 -14.31 -10.40 2.50
N THR A 101 -14.78 -9.27 3.02
CA THR A 101 -15.48 -9.17 4.31
C THR A 101 -16.71 -10.07 4.34
N THR A 102 -17.48 -10.15 3.25
CA THR A 102 -18.66 -11.02 3.18
C THR A 102 -18.28 -12.49 3.38
N ALA A 103 -17.17 -12.91 2.76
CA ALA A 103 -16.72 -14.30 2.79
C ALA A 103 -16.18 -14.76 4.16
N ILE A 104 -15.65 -13.82 4.96
CA ILE A 104 -15.00 -14.12 6.26
C ILE A 104 -15.80 -13.62 7.46
N TRP A 105 -17.03 -13.13 7.24
CA TRP A 105 -17.77 -12.36 8.24
C TRP A 105 -17.97 -13.12 9.55
N SER A 106 -18.33 -14.40 9.52
CA SER A 106 -18.56 -15.19 10.74
C SER A 106 -17.34 -15.24 11.66
N VAL A 107 -16.15 -15.43 11.09
CA VAL A 107 -14.89 -15.47 11.84
C VAL A 107 -14.48 -14.06 12.27
N LEU A 108 -14.66 -13.08 11.39
CA LEU A 108 -14.28 -11.69 11.62
C LEU A 108 -15.13 -11.04 12.71
N GLU A 109 -16.44 -11.25 12.70
CA GLU A 109 -17.40 -10.74 13.69
C GLU A 109 -17.10 -11.32 15.08
N ALA A 110 -16.90 -12.63 15.19
CA ALA A 110 -16.53 -13.27 16.44
C ALA A 110 -15.22 -12.71 17.02
N TRP A 111 -14.20 -12.54 16.17
CA TRP A 111 -12.93 -11.96 16.59
C TRP A 111 -13.05 -10.47 16.98
N LEU A 112 -13.78 -9.66 16.20
CA LEU A 112 -13.98 -8.24 16.48
C LEU A 112 -14.78 -8.01 17.76
N ASN A 113 -15.79 -8.83 18.06
CA ASN A 113 -16.55 -8.73 19.31
C ASN A 113 -15.66 -9.02 20.54
N VAL A 114 -14.67 -9.90 20.42
CA VAL A 114 -13.70 -10.16 21.49
C VAL A 114 -12.68 -9.02 21.59
N LYS A 115 -12.17 -8.52 20.46
CA LYS A 115 -11.10 -7.52 20.42
C LYS A 115 -11.60 -6.10 20.73
N LEU A 116 -12.81 -5.75 20.32
CA LEU A 116 -13.38 -4.40 20.40
C LEU A 116 -14.83 -4.49 20.92
N PRO A 117 -15.03 -4.86 22.19
CA PRO A 117 -16.36 -5.18 22.74
C PRO A 117 -17.32 -3.99 22.76
N ASN A 118 -16.79 -2.76 22.82
CA ASN A 118 -17.60 -1.53 22.86
C ASN A 118 -17.95 -1.01 21.46
N ALA A 119 -17.38 -1.60 20.41
CA ALA A 119 -17.53 -1.07 19.06
C ALA A 119 -18.80 -1.62 18.39
N LYS A 120 -19.59 -0.72 17.80
CA LYS A 120 -20.67 -1.11 16.89
C LYS A 120 -20.08 -1.65 15.60
N LEU A 121 -20.27 -2.94 15.33
CA LEU A 121 -19.84 -3.59 14.10
C LEU A 121 -20.82 -3.31 12.96
N VAL A 122 -20.32 -2.75 11.86
CA VAL A 122 -21.10 -2.48 10.64
C VAL A 122 -20.52 -3.27 9.48
N LYS A 123 -21.27 -4.25 9.00
CA LYS A 123 -20.97 -4.99 7.78
C LYS A 123 -21.46 -4.19 6.57
N ASP A 124 -20.53 -3.67 5.78
CA ASP A 124 -20.87 -2.95 4.56
C ASP A 124 -20.95 -3.90 3.36
N VAL A 125 -22.12 -4.50 3.18
CA VAL A 125 -22.45 -5.30 2.00
C VAL A 125 -23.26 -4.41 1.05
N GLY A 126 -22.59 -3.52 0.32
CA GLY A 126 -23.27 -2.70 -0.69
C GLY A 126 -24.05 -3.58 -1.68
N LYS A 127 -25.31 -3.21 -1.99
CA LYS A 127 -26.16 -3.92 -2.96
C LYS A 127 -25.56 -3.94 -4.37
N ASN A 128 -24.77 -2.91 -4.69
CA ASN A 128 -23.87 -2.89 -5.84
C ASN A 128 -22.45 -2.87 -5.29
N SER A 129 -21.62 -3.81 -5.70
CA SER A 129 -20.19 -3.88 -5.35
C SER A 129 -19.35 -2.70 -5.86
N LEU A 130 -19.98 -1.65 -6.42
CA LEU A 130 -19.38 -0.33 -6.60
C LEU A 130 -19.14 0.25 -5.20
N ALA A 131 -17.91 0.01 -4.74
CA ALA A 131 -17.43 0.15 -3.39
C ALA A 131 -17.85 1.47 -2.74
N ARG A 132 -18.22 1.43 -1.46
CA ARG A 132 -18.34 2.60 -0.58
C ARG A 132 -17.18 3.59 -0.77
N VAL A 133 -15.99 3.09 -1.10
CA VAL A 133 -14.82 3.89 -1.49
C VAL A 133 -15.09 4.74 -2.74
N ALA A 134 -15.58 4.16 -3.83
CA ALA A 134 -15.92 4.89 -5.05
C ALA A 134 -17.05 5.91 -4.82
N SER A 135 -18.06 5.53 -4.04
CA SER A 135 -19.12 6.46 -3.64
C SER A 135 -18.56 7.61 -2.78
N GLY A 136 -17.72 7.31 -1.80
CA GLY A 136 -17.05 8.30 -0.96
C GLY A 136 -16.16 9.25 -1.77
N LEU A 137 -15.40 8.73 -2.73
CA LEU A 137 -14.60 9.52 -3.66
C LEU A 137 -15.47 10.44 -4.52
N ALA A 138 -16.64 9.98 -4.99
CA ALA A 138 -17.57 10.81 -5.74
C ALA A 138 -18.20 11.95 -4.90
N TYR A 139 -18.36 11.74 -3.59
CA TYR A 139 -18.83 12.77 -2.66
C TYR A 139 -17.74 13.71 -2.17
N LEU A 140 -16.47 13.34 -2.31
CA LEU A 140 -15.33 14.10 -1.78
C LEU A 140 -15.29 15.58 -2.19
N PRO A 141 -15.64 15.96 -3.44
CA PRO A 141 -15.67 17.38 -3.83
C PRO A 141 -16.67 18.21 -3.02
N ARG A 142 -17.71 17.60 -2.45
CA ARG A 142 -18.69 18.29 -1.59
C ARG A 142 -18.21 18.48 -0.16
N TYR A 143 -17.14 17.78 0.24
CA TYR A 143 -16.61 17.81 1.61
C TYR A 143 -15.08 17.99 1.63
N PRO A 144 -14.55 19.08 1.07
CA PRO A 144 -13.11 19.32 0.97
C PRO A 144 -12.42 19.48 2.35
N GLN A 145 -13.17 19.69 3.43
CA GLN A 145 -12.66 19.74 4.80
C GLN A 145 -12.19 18.39 5.35
N ILE A 146 -12.63 17.28 4.76
CA ILE A 146 -12.21 15.92 5.16
C ILE A 146 -10.84 15.58 4.57
N LEU A 147 -10.42 16.32 3.54
CA LEU A 147 -9.13 16.11 2.90
C LEU A 147 -8.00 16.48 3.85
N ASN A 148 -7.01 15.59 3.96
CA ASN A 148 -5.73 15.93 4.55
C ASN A 148 -4.98 16.83 3.55
N ARG A 149 -5.28 18.14 3.62
CA ARG A 149 -4.77 19.16 2.70
C ARG A 149 -3.25 19.16 2.67
N ASP A 150 -2.61 19.10 3.83
CA ASP A 150 -1.14 19.10 3.94
C ASP A 150 -0.50 17.88 3.26
N ARG A 151 -1.13 16.71 3.39
CA ARG A 151 -0.65 15.50 2.70
C ARG A 151 -0.87 15.56 1.20
N GLN A 152 -1.95 16.19 0.74
CA GLN A 152 -2.29 16.27 -0.67
C GLN A 152 -1.54 17.39 -1.41
N GLN A 153 -1.24 18.48 -0.71
CA GLN A 153 -0.46 19.60 -1.23
C GLN A 153 0.98 19.17 -1.56
N TYR A 154 1.59 18.36 -0.69
CA TYR A 154 2.94 17.84 -0.84
C TYR A 154 2.94 16.34 -1.17
N SER A 155 2.91 16.00 -2.46
CA SER A 155 3.14 14.63 -2.92
C SER A 155 4.59 14.19 -2.61
N ASP A 156 4.80 12.91 -2.30
CA ASP A 156 6.14 12.38 -2.03
C ASP A 156 7.09 12.53 -3.23
N TYR A 157 6.55 12.49 -4.47
CA TYR A 157 7.33 12.81 -5.68
C TYR A 157 7.71 14.29 -5.78
N PHE A 158 6.86 15.19 -5.29
CA PHE A 158 7.17 16.63 -5.22
C PHE A 158 8.26 16.88 -4.18
N LEU A 159 8.14 16.30 -2.98
CA LEU A 159 9.15 16.41 -1.93
C LEU A 159 10.51 15.86 -2.40
N LEU A 160 10.51 14.71 -3.08
CA LEU A 160 11.73 14.17 -3.70
C LEU A 160 12.31 15.14 -4.73
N ALA A 161 11.49 15.68 -5.63
CA ALA A 161 11.96 16.62 -6.64
C ALA A 161 12.59 17.87 -6.02
N GLU A 162 12.00 18.40 -4.93
CA GLU A 162 12.51 19.55 -4.21
C GLU A 162 13.81 19.27 -3.46
N LEU A 163 13.94 18.10 -2.84
CA LEU A 163 15.22 17.66 -2.24
C LEU A 163 16.34 17.61 -3.29
N LEU A 164 16.07 16.98 -4.45
CA LEU A 164 17.05 16.84 -5.53
C LEU A 164 17.43 18.19 -6.18
N ARG A 165 16.56 19.20 -6.11
CA ARG A 165 16.78 20.52 -6.72
C ARG A 165 17.56 21.46 -5.80
N ASN A 166 17.27 21.43 -4.51
CA ASN A 166 17.68 22.51 -3.61
C ASN A 166 18.77 22.12 -2.61
N VAL A 167 18.96 20.83 -2.31
CA VAL A 167 19.99 20.41 -1.36
C VAL A 167 21.36 20.45 -2.05
N PRO A 168 22.36 21.16 -1.47
CA PRO A 168 23.68 21.25 -2.07
C PRO A 168 24.45 19.92 -1.96
N PRO A 169 25.49 19.72 -2.79
CA PRO A 169 26.31 18.50 -2.76
C PRO A 169 27.27 18.43 -1.55
N GLU A 170 27.45 19.54 -0.85
CA GLU A 170 28.26 19.65 0.37
C GLU A 170 27.57 18.93 1.55
N PRO A 171 28.32 18.51 2.60
CA PRO A 171 27.73 17.86 3.77
C PRO A 171 26.89 18.85 4.59
N VAL A 172 25.58 18.61 4.66
CA VAL A 172 24.60 19.50 5.30
C VAL A 172 23.97 18.85 6.53
N GLU A 173 23.66 19.63 7.56
CA GLU A 173 22.84 19.16 8.67
C GLU A 173 21.35 19.09 8.30
N LEU A 174 20.61 18.18 8.94
CA LEU A 174 19.16 18.05 8.70
C LEU A 174 18.41 19.38 8.89
N ALA A 175 18.78 20.15 9.91
CA ALA A 175 18.15 21.44 10.21
C ALA A 175 18.32 22.43 9.05
N GLU A 176 19.48 22.43 8.39
CA GLU A 176 19.76 23.31 7.25
C GLU A 176 19.01 22.84 5.99
N ILE A 177 18.87 21.52 5.77
CA ILE A 177 18.00 20.99 4.71
C ILE A 177 16.55 21.48 4.90
N MET A 178 16.03 21.42 6.13
CA MET A 178 14.68 21.89 6.44
C MET A 178 14.54 23.40 6.20
N GLN A 179 15.50 24.22 6.64
CA GLN A 179 15.50 25.67 6.38
C GLN A 179 15.52 26.02 4.90
N ILE A 180 16.25 25.27 4.07
CA ILE A 180 16.29 25.47 2.61
C ILE A 180 14.90 25.24 2.01
N LEU A 181 14.19 24.19 2.45
CA LEU A 181 12.85 23.87 1.98
C LEU A 181 11.80 24.88 2.48
N GLU A 182 11.92 25.36 3.73
CA GLU A 182 11.05 26.42 4.28
C GLU A 182 11.17 27.72 3.50
N LYS A 183 12.38 28.12 3.09
CA LYS A 183 12.61 29.29 2.24
C LYS A 183 11.92 29.20 0.87
N ARG A 184 11.61 27.99 0.40
CA ARG A 184 10.82 27.74 -0.82
C ARG A 184 9.31 27.75 -0.58
N GLY A 185 8.86 27.96 0.66
CA GLY A 185 7.45 27.95 1.03
C GLY A 185 6.90 26.55 1.30
N ILE A 186 7.76 25.55 1.54
CA ILE A 186 7.33 24.20 1.93
C ILE A 186 7.12 24.18 3.44
N ASN A 187 5.93 23.74 3.87
CA ASN A 187 5.64 23.53 5.28
C ASN A 187 6.30 22.23 5.78
N THR A 188 7.57 22.33 6.20
CA THR A 188 8.39 21.24 6.75
C THR A 188 7.75 20.58 7.97
N ASN A 189 7.06 21.34 8.83
CA ASN A 189 6.35 20.77 10.00
C ASN A 189 5.29 19.73 9.58
N ALA A 190 4.60 19.97 8.47
CA ALA A 190 3.53 19.08 7.99
C ALA A 190 4.05 17.88 7.18
N CYS A 191 5.33 17.88 6.79
CA CYS A 191 5.94 16.78 6.01
C CYS A 191 7.24 16.24 6.61
N TYR A 192 7.59 16.60 7.85
CA TYR A 192 8.86 16.27 8.50
C TYR A 192 9.19 14.77 8.46
N GLU A 193 8.27 13.92 8.92
CA GLU A 193 8.48 12.46 8.92
C GLU A 193 8.68 11.89 7.51
N ARG A 194 8.02 12.47 6.51
CA ARG A 194 8.13 12.04 5.11
C ARG A 194 9.45 12.50 4.48
N LEU A 195 9.89 13.71 4.81
CA LEU A 195 11.20 14.21 4.40
C LEU A 195 12.32 13.39 5.03
N LEU A 196 12.22 13.06 6.32
CA LEU A 196 13.14 12.15 6.99
C LEU A 196 13.19 10.80 6.30
N ALA A 197 12.04 10.17 6.04
CA ALA A 197 11.99 8.90 5.31
C ALA A 197 12.70 8.97 3.94
N LEU A 198 12.49 10.04 3.18
CA LEU A 198 13.16 10.27 1.90
C LEU A 198 14.67 10.45 2.05
N ILE A 199 15.11 11.17 3.09
CA ILE A 199 16.53 11.39 3.40
C ILE A 199 17.20 10.07 3.82
N ASP A 200 16.52 9.25 4.61
CA ASP A 200 16.97 7.92 5.02
C ASP A 200 17.03 6.91 3.86
N GLY A 201 16.57 7.30 2.66
CA GLY A 201 16.64 6.50 1.44
C GLY A 201 15.34 5.79 1.06
N GLN A 202 14.24 6.05 1.77
CA GLN A 202 12.93 5.50 1.41
C GLN A 202 12.32 6.29 0.25
N LEU A 203 12.55 5.81 -0.97
CA LEU A 203 11.97 6.42 -2.17
C LEU A 203 10.44 6.27 -2.23
N PRO A 204 9.73 7.19 -2.94
CA PRO A 204 8.28 7.11 -3.10
C PRO A 204 7.83 5.76 -3.66
N THR A 205 6.69 5.25 -3.20
CA THR A 205 6.16 3.97 -3.67
C THR A 205 5.88 4.01 -5.17
N GLY A 206 6.40 3.03 -5.92
CA GLY A 206 6.27 2.98 -7.38
C GLY A 206 7.29 3.86 -8.13
N PHE A 207 8.30 4.41 -7.43
CA PHE A 207 9.43 5.08 -8.06
C PHE A 207 10.42 4.08 -8.67
N ILE A 208 10.74 3.00 -7.95
CA ILE A 208 11.50 1.87 -8.50
C ILE A 208 10.47 0.83 -8.96
N PRO A 209 10.51 0.38 -10.23
CA PRO A 209 9.72 -0.76 -10.66
C PRO A 209 10.20 -1.98 -9.86
N VAL A 210 9.28 -2.59 -9.12
CA VAL A 210 9.56 -3.78 -8.32
C VAL A 210 10.14 -4.85 -9.24
N GLU A 211 11.13 -5.64 -8.80
CA GLU A 211 11.81 -6.69 -9.60
C GLU A 211 10.84 -7.60 -10.38
N VAL A 212 9.61 -7.75 -9.89
CA VAL A 212 8.53 -8.49 -10.56
C VAL A 212 8.12 -7.89 -11.90
N GLU A 213 8.11 -6.56 -12.06
CA GLU A 213 7.74 -5.91 -13.32
C GLU A 213 8.73 -6.20 -14.45
N HIS A 214 9.96 -6.60 -14.13
CA HIS A 214 10.98 -6.95 -15.12
C HIS A 214 10.64 -8.25 -15.88
N GLY A 215 9.82 -9.14 -15.27
CA GLY A 215 9.27 -10.31 -15.98
C GLY A 215 8.01 -10.02 -16.79
N TRP A 216 7.40 -8.84 -16.59
CA TRP A 216 6.16 -8.42 -17.26
C TRP A 216 6.43 -7.42 -18.39
N LEU A 217 7.53 -6.67 -18.29
CA LEU A 217 8.01 -5.71 -19.28
C LEU A 217 8.98 -6.41 -20.24
N SER A 218 8.74 -6.28 -21.55
CA SER A 218 9.55 -6.92 -22.60
C SER A 218 10.97 -6.34 -22.75
N ALA A 219 11.39 -5.43 -21.88
CA ALA A 219 12.74 -4.91 -21.86
C ALA A 219 13.19 -4.73 -20.40
N PRO A 220 14.39 -5.22 -20.01
CA PRO A 220 15.00 -4.82 -18.76
C PRO A 220 15.20 -3.30 -18.84
N GLN A 221 14.49 -2.54 -17.99
CA GLN A 221 14.88 -1.17 -17.77
C GLN A 221 16.14 -1.24 -16.91
N ASP A 222 17.27 -0.76 -17.44
CA ASP A 222 18.49 -0.55 -16.69
C ASP A 222 18.20 0.40 -15.52
N LEU A 223 17.82 -0.17 -14.38
CA LEU A 223 17.61 0.55 -13.14
C LEU A 223 18.51 -0.08 -12.10
N SER A 224 19.78 0.28 -12.17
CA SER A 224 20.75 0.18 -11.06
C SER A 224 20.38 1.10 -9.88
N LEU A 225 19.12 1.55 -9.79
CA LEU A 225 18.56 2.31 -8.67
C LEU A 225 18.24 1.40 -7.46
N THR A 226 18.94 0.27 -7.34
CA THR A 226 18.73 -0.70 -6.27
C THR A 226 19.23 -0.12 -4.95
N ASP A 227 18.27 0.21 -4.08
CA ASP A 227 18.36 0.26 -2.61
C ASP A 227 19.50 1.06 -1.98
N THR A 228 20.07 2.02 -2.71
CA THR A 228 21.13 2.90 -2.20
C THR A 228 20.54 4.24 -1.78
N SER A 229 20.73 4.59 -0.51
CA SER A 229 20.24 5.83 0.08
C SER A 229 20.73 7.05 -0.70
N LEU A 230 19.83 8.01 -0.94
CA LEU A 230 20.11 9.29 -1.60
C LEU A 230 21.22 10.08 -0.89
N PHE A 231 21.29 9.93 0.42
CA PHE A 231 22.23 10.58 1.30
C PHE A 231 23.11 9.55 2.00
N LEU A 232 24.40 9.86 2.11
CA LEU A 232 25.33 9.21 3.01
C LEU A 232 25.43 10.04 4.29
N VAL A 233 25.41 9.37 5.43
CA VAL A 233 25.66 10.01 6.72
C VAL A 233 27.15 9.89 7.01
N ASN A 234 27.83 11.02 7.09
CA ASN A 234 29.24 11.08 7.49
C ASN A 234 29.37 10.80 9.00
N GLU A 235 30.57 10.48 9.49
CA GLU A 235 30.83 10.17 10.92
C GLU A 235 30.40 11.31 11.88
N GLU A 236 30.27 12.54 11.37
CA GLU A 236 29.77 13.72 12.09
C GLU A 236 28.24 13.88 12.10
N GLY A 237 27.48 12.93 11.53
CA GLY A 237 26.01 13.01 11.43
C GLY A 237 25.49 13.97 10.35
N LYS A 238 26.36 14.43 9.44
CA LYS A 238 25.99 15.29 8.30
C LYS A 238 25.59 14.45 7.09
N TYR A 239 24.61 14.93 6.33
CA TYR A 239 24.08 14.28 5.14
C TYR A 239 24.80 14.80 3.89
N GLN A 240 25.37 13.89 3.11
CA GLN A 240 26.04 14.19 1.85
C GLN A 240 25.33 13.48 0.69
N ILE A 241 25.06 14.21 -0.39
CA ILE A 241 24.39 13.68 -1.57
C ILE A 241 25.34 12.77 -2.37
N GLN A 242 24.84 11.61 -2.78
CA GLN A 242 25.50 10.82 -3.83
C GLN A 242 25.19 11.39 -5.22
N GLU A 243 26.15 12.10 -5.83
CA GLU A 243 25.94 12.79 -7.11
C GLU A 243 25.50 11.86 -8.25
N GLU A 244 26.04 10.65 -8.31
CA GLU A 244 25.74 9.67 -9.35
C GLU A 244 24.29 9.20 -9.25
N GLN A 245 23.83 8.86 -8.05
CA GLN A 245 22.45 8.46 -7.78
C GLN A 245 21.46 9.60 -8.05
N VAL A 246 21.80 10.83 -7.63
CA VAL A 246 20.95 12.00 -7.91
C VAL A 246 20.81 12.25 -9.41
N LYS A 247 21.87 12.05 -10.21
CA LYS A 247 21.78 12.14 -11.67
C LYS A 247 20.85 11.07 -12.24
N GLN A 248 20.98 9.82 -11.81
CA GLN A 248 20.12 8.71 -12.27
C GLN A 248 18.64 8.93 -11.89
N ILE A 249 18.38 9.33 -10.65
CA ILE A 249 17.01 9.60 -10.15
C ILE A 249 16.39 10.81 -10.85
N LYS A 250 17.15 11.89 -11.09
CA LYS A 250 16.68 13.03 -11.91
C LYS A 250 16.31 12.60 -13.32
N GLN A 251 17.10 11.74 -13.96
CA GLN A 251 16.80 11.22 -15.29
C GLN A 251 15.54 10.34 -15.29
N HIS A 252 15.38 9.47 -14.29
CA HIS A 252 14.21 8.61 -14.17
C HIS A 252 12.94 9.43 -13.91
N LEU A 253 13.00 10.41 -13.00
CA LEU A 253 11.89 11.33 -12.73
C LEU A 253 11.48 12.09 -14.00
N ARG A 254 12.43 12.55 -14.82
CA ARG A 254 12.14 13.19 -16.11
C ARG A 254 11.44 12.23 -17.08
N LYS A 255 11.83 10.95 -17.13
CA LYS A 255 11.14 9.94 -17.95
C LYS A 255 9.70 9.72 -17.50
N ILE A 256 9.47 9.60 -16.18
CA ILE A 256 8.10 9.42 -15.63
C ILE A 256 7.23 10.64 -15.93
N LEU A 257 7.78 11.86 -15.80
CA LEU A 257 7.04 13.10 -15.96
C LEU A 257 6.84 13.53 -17.43
N ALA A 258 7.56 12.95 -18.39
CA ALA A 258 7.50 13.34 -19.79
C ALA A 258 6.07 13.32 -20.36
N ASP A 259 5.27 12.33 -19.96
CA ASP A 259 3.89 12.13 -20.43
C ASP A 259 2.83 12.66 -19.44
N LYS A 260 3.24 13.37 -18.38
CA LYS A 260 2.33 13.83 -17.31
C LYS A 260 2.08 15.33 -17.41
N ARG A 261 0.83 15.73 -17.14
CA ARG A 261 0.43 17.15 -17.11
C ARG A 261 1.00 17.90 -15.90
N GLN A 262 1.19 17.21 -14.78
CA GLN A 262 1.74 17.81 -13.55
C GLN A 262 3.27 17.75 -13.59
N ARG A 263 3.93 18.93 -13.56
CA ARG A 263 5.39 19.06 -13.67
C ARG A 263 6.13 19.04 -12.32
N LEU A 264 5.40 18.94 -11.21
CA LEU A 264 5.94 18.97 -9.84
C LEU A 264 6.85 20.19 -9.58
N THR A 265 6.56 21.33 -10.21
CA THR A 265 7.30 22.60 -10.03
C THR A 265 6.71 23.44 -8.90
N GLU A 266 5.42 23.26 -8.63
CA GLU A 266 4.67 23.95 -7.59
C GLU A 266 3.92 22.90 -6.76
N PRO A 267 3.68 23.18 -5.47
CA PRO A 267 2.78 22.37 -4.66
C PRO A 267 1.40 22.31 -5.31
N LEU A 268 0.67 21.23 -5.09
CA LEU A 268 -0.70 21.12 -5.61
C LEU A 268 -1.58 22.15 -4.90
N SER A 269 -2.05 23.16 -5.65
CA SER A 269 -3.13 24.02 -5.21
C SER A 269 -4.40 23.19 -5.14
N VAL A 270 -4.85 22.87 -3.92
CA VAL A 270 -6.15 22.24 -3.68
C VAL A 270 -7.22 23.34 -3.72
N ASP A 271 -7.36 24.00 -4.86
CA ASP A 271 -8.51 24.85 -5.15
C ASP A 271 -9.58 23.95 -5.77
N ILE A 272 -10.54 23.53 -4.93
CA ILE A 272 -11.79 22.85 -5.36
C ILE A 272 -12.93 23.85 -5.18
#